data_AF-R0L315-F1
#
_entry.id   AF-R0L315-F1
#
_cell.length_a   1.000
_cell.length_b   1.000
_cell.length_c   1.000
_cell.angle_alpha   90.00
_cell.angle_beta   90.00
_cell.angle_gamma   90.00
#
_symmetry.space_group_name_H-M   'P 1'
#
loop_
_entity.id
_entity.type
_entity.pdbx_description
1 polymer ?
#
loop_
_entity_poly.entity_id
_entity_poly.type
_entity_poly.pdbx_seq_one_letter_code
_entity_poly.pdbx_strand_id
1 'polypeptide(L)'
;GSKDGSIQEVNVSPCPTQPCQLVKGTSYSINVTFSSKIESQGSKAKVYGEMLHVDIPFPIPEPDGCKSGIQCPIQKGHSYSYLNKLPVKSEYPSIKLIVKWELVDDQDQMLFCWKIPVQITS
;
A
#
# COMPACT_ATOMS: atom_id res chain seq x y z
N GLY A 1 9.13 -5.47 2.60
CA GLY A 1 9.02 -6.88 2.16
C GLY A 1 8.38 -7.70 3.27
N SER A 2 8.20 -9.00 3.07
CA SER A 2 7.67 -9.90 4.11
C SER A 2 8.32 -11.28 4.05
N LYS A 3 7.88 -12.18 4.93
CA LYS A 3 8.26 -13.58 4.89
C LYS A 3 7.78 -14.23 3.58
N ASP A 4 6.55 -13.93 3.17
CA ASP A 4 5.85 -14.65 2.10
C ASP A 4 5.91 -13.94 0.73
N GLY A 5 6.57 -12.78 0.66
CA GLY A 5 6.90 -12.13 -0.60
C GLY A 5 8.03 -11.11 -0.48
N SER A 6 8.55 -10.67 -1.63
CA SER A 6 9.63 -9.69 -1.71
C SER A 6 9.19 -8.51 -2.54
N ILE A 7 9.30 -7.31 -1.97
CA ILE A 7 9.10 -6.06 -2.72
C ILE A 7 10.34 -5.85 -3.60
N GLN A 8 10.11 -5.54 -4.86
CA GLN A 8 11.13 -5.14 -5.83
C GLN A 8 11.13 -3.63 -6.00
N GLU A 9 9.95 -3.02 -6.08
CA GLU A 9 9.80 -1.58 -6.27
C GLU A 9 8.52 -1.07 -5.59
N VAL A 10 8.58 0.15 -5.05
CA VAL A 10 7.41 0.91 -4.60
C VAL A 10 7.47 2.26 -5.29
N ASN A 11 6.39 2.60 -6.00
CA ASN A 11 6.22 3.88 -6.65
C ASN A 11 4.96 4.56 -6.13
N VAL A 12 5.12 5.80 -5.67
CA VAL A 12 4.04 6.69 -5.28
C VAL A 12 4.08 7.90 -6.20
N SER A 13 3.00 8.15 -6.93
CA SER A 13 2.97 9.19 -7.95
C SER A 13 1.72 10.07 -7.84
N PRO A 14 1.86 11.41 -7.87
CA PRO A 14 3.13 12.15 -7.94
C PRO A 14 3.88 12.15 -6.59
N CYS A 15 5.21 12.01 -6.57
CA CYS A 15 6.02 12.27 -5.38
C CYS A 15 7.43 12.73 -5.80
N PRO A 16 7.58 14.01 -6.20
CA PRO A 16 8.84 14.53 -6.74
C PRO A 16 9.95 14.68 -5.68
N THR A 17 9.57 14.78 -4.41
CA THR A 17 10.51 14.93 -3.28
C THR A 17 10.11 14.01 -2.14
N GLN A 18 11.10 13.57 -1.37
CA GLN A 18 10.89 12.79 -0.15
C GLN A 18 11.14 13.65 1.09
N PRO A 19 10.32 13.53 2.16
CA PRO A 19 9.11 12.72 2.26
C PRO A 19 8.00 13.24 1.34
N CYS A 20 7.17 12.33 0.82
CA CYS A 20 6.09 12.70 -0.12
C CYS A 20 5.16 13.73 0.52
N GLN A 21 4.97 14.85 -0.17
CA GLN A 21 3.99 15.87 0.21
C GLN A 21 2.63 15.48 -0.38
N LEU A 22 1.72 15.06 0.49
CA LEU A 22 0.37 14.61 0.17
C LEU A 22 -0.60 15.79 0.26
N VAL A 23 -0.96 16.36 -0.88
CA VAL A 23 -1.83 17.54 -0.96
C VAL A 23 -3.28 17.14 -0.74
N LYS A 24 -3.97 17.85 0.16
CA LYS A 24 -5.38 17.66 0.45
C LYS A 24 -6.26 17.80 -0.81
N GLY A 25 -7.31 16.99 -0.88
CA GLY A 25 -8.24 16.96 -2.01
C GLY A 25 -7.69 16.26 -3.26
N THR A 26 -6.46 15.74 -3.22
CA THR A 26 -5.84 15.06 -4.36
C THR A 26 -5.80 13.54 -4.15
N SER A 27 -5.57 12.80 -5.23
CA SER A 27 -5.38 11.34 -5.19
C SER A 27 -4.03 10.97 -5.77
N TYR A 28 -3.31 10.11 -5.05
CA TYR A 28 -2.01 9.58 -5.45
C TYR A 28 -2.16 8.16 -5.97
N SER A 29 -1.40 7.80 -7.00
CA SER A 29 -1.28 6.45 -7.52
C SER A 29 -0.19 5.70 -6.78
N ILE A 30 -0.48 4.45 -6.43
CA ILE A 30 0.42 3.52 -5.75
C ILE A 30 0.66 2.37 -6.71
N ASN A 31 1.93 2.07 -6.99
CA ASN A 31 2.33 0.89 -7.73
C ASN A 31 3.40 0.15 -6.93
N VAL A 32 3.16 -1.13 -6.63
CA VAL A 32 4.09 -1.99 -5.91
C VAL A 32 4.39 -3.20 -6.76
N THR A 33 5.65 -3.32 -7.18
CA THR A 33 6.13 -4.54 -7.83
C THR A 33 6.67 -5.47 -6.75
N PHE A 34 6.12 -6.68 -6.67
CA PHE A 34 6.55 -7.68 -5.69
C PHE A 34 6.57 -9.08 -6.29
N SER A 35 7.39 -9.97 -5.74
CA SER A 35 7.34 -11.40 -6.03
C SER A 35 6.73 -12.18 -4.87
N SER A 36 5.83 -13.10 -5.17
CA SER A 36 5.24 -14.00 -4.17
C SER A 36 6.14 -15.22 -3.94
N LYS A 37 6.29 -15.65 -2.68
CA LYS A 37 6.98 -16.90 -2.30
C LYS A 37 6.00 -18.02 -1.97
N ILE A 38 4.70 -17.73 -2.02
CA ILE A 38 3.60 -18.65 -1.71
C ILE A 38 2.53 -18.60 -2.81
N GLU A 39 1.59 -19.53 -2.72
CA GLU A 39 0.35 -19.51 -3.50
C GLU A 39 -0.79 -18.94 -2.64
N SER A 40 -1.74 -18.26 -3.26
CA SER A 40 -2.94 -17.77 -2.56
C SER A 40 -4.11 -17.64 -3.53
N GLN A 41 -5.32 -17.99 -3.09
CA GLN A 41 -6.52 -17.81 -3.91
C GLN A 41 -6.93 -16.34 -4.03
N GLY A 42 -6.59 -15.53 -3.02
CA GLY A 42 -6.98 -14.14 -2.94
C GLY A 42 -5.87 -13.25 -2.37
N SER A 43 -6.09 -11.94 -2.39
CA SER A 43 -5.26 -11.03 -1.61
C SER A 43 -6.06 -9.82 -1.16
N LYS A 44 -5.68 -9.26 -0.02
CA LYS A 44 -6.37 -8.12 0.58
C LYS A 44 -5.38 -7.07 1.04
N ALA A 45 -5.61 -5.82 0.66
CA ALA A 45 -4.82 -4.69 1.09
C ALA A 45 -5.36 -4.08 2.40
N LYS A 46 -4.45 -3.73 3.30
CA LYS A 46 -4.72 -3.01 4.56
C LYS A 46 -3.78 -1.80 4.62
N VAL A 47 -4.33 -0.63 4.92
CA VAL A 47 -3.59 0.63 4.95
C VAL A 47 -3.77 1.28 6.30
N TYR A 48 -2.69 1.86 6.82
CA TYR A 48 -2.68 2.52 8.12
C TYR A 48 -1.90 3.83 8.04
N GLY A 49 -2.39 4.84 8.76
CA GLY A 49 -1.59 6.00 9.15
C GLY A 49 -1.00 5.76 10.52
N GLU A 50 0.32 5.59 10.60
CA GLU A 50 1.04 5.38 11.84
C GLU A 50 1.48 6.74 12.42
N MET A 51 0.99 7.03 13.62
CA MET A 51 1.30 8.26 14.38
C MET A 51 1.53 7.90 15.83
N LEU A 52 2.61 8.42 16.43
CA LEU A 52 2.96 8.13 17.82
C LEU A 52 2.99 6.61 18.14
N HIS A 53 3.44 5.80 17.18
CA HIS A 53 3.47 4.32 17.25
C HIS A 53 2.10 3.63 17.28
N VAL A 54 1.02 4.34 16.94
CA VAL A 54 -0.33 3.78 16.81
C VAL A 54 -0.70 3.69 15.33
N ASP A 55 -1.06 2.50 14.87
CA ASP A 55 -1.58 2.25 13.53
C ASP A 55 -3.08 2.62 13.48
N ILE A 56 -3.42 3.71 12.78
CA ILE A 56 -4.81 4.11 12.56
C ILE A 56 -5.29 3.56 11.21
N PRO A 57 -6.32 2.68 11.16
CA PRO A 57 -6.81 2.11 9.91
C PRO A 57 -7.29 3.18 8.93
N PHE A 58 -6.87 3.05 7.68
CA PHE A 58 -7.29 3.89 6.57
C PHE A 58 -8.08 3.04 5.56
N PRO A 59 -9.41 3.25 5.42
CA PRO A 59 -10.19 2.53 4.43
C PRO A 59 -9.84 3.01 3.02
N ILE A 60 -9.45 2.06 2.16
CA ILE A 60 -9.22 2.30 0.73
C ILE A 60 -10.44 1.85 -0.10
N PRO A 61 -10.68 2.45 -1.28
CA PRO A 61 -11.88 2.15 -2.08
C PRO A 61 -11.96 0.71 -2.56
N GLU A 62 -10.83 0.12 -2.93
CA GLU A 62 -10.73 -1.27 -3.39
C GLU A 62 -9.68 -2.01 -2.56
N PRO A 63 -10.08 -2.78 -1.54
CA PRO A 63 -9.16 -3.58 -0.74
C PRO A 63 -8.82 -4.93 -1.39
N ASP A 64 -9.53 -5.39 -2.41
CA ASP A 64 -9.23 -6.66 -3.08
C ASP A 64 -8.00 -6.50 -4.00
N GLY A 65 -6.90 -7.16 -3.63
CA GLY A 65 -5.66 -7.11 -4.39
C GLY A 65 -5.82 -7.73 -5.79
N CYS A 66 -6.69 -8.74 -5.93
CA CYS A 66 -7.00 -9.39 -7.20
C CYS A 66 -7.73 -8.47 -8.19
N LYS A 67 -8.33 -7.38 -7.69
CA LYS A 67 -8.94 -6.31 -8.50
C LYS A 67 -8.03 -5.09 -8.68
N SER A 68 -6.83 -5.17 -8.11
CA SER A 68 -5.85 -4.08 -8.02
C SER A 68 -4.57 -4.43 -8.79
N GLY A 69 -4.70 -4.99 -9.99
CA GLY A 69 -3.57 -5.33 -10.88
C GLY A 69 -2.95 -6.72 -10.66
N ILE A 70 -3.37 -7.46 -9.63
CA ILE A 70 -2.88 -8.82 -9.38
C ILE A 70 -3.82 -9.83 -10.04
N GLN A 71 -3.28 -10.70 -10.90
CA GLN A 71 -4.06 -11.82 -11.43
C GLN A 71 -4.06 -12.97 -10.42
N CYS A 72 -5.24 -13.28 -9.87
CA CYS A 72 -5.44 -14.40 -8.97
C CYS A 72 -5.91 -15.68 -9.71
N PRO A 73 -5.58 -16.89 -9.21
CA PRO A 73 -4.81 -17.15 -7.99
C PRO A 73 -3.33 -16.72 -8.10
N ILE A 74 -2.78 -16.22 -7.00
CA ILE A 74 -1.38 -15.85 -6.88
C ILE A 74 -0.54 -17.13 -6.90
N GLN A 75 0.53 -17.12 -7.68
CA GLN A 75 1.42 -18.25 -7.87
C GLN A 75 2.77 -17.99 -7.22
N LYS A 76 3.35 -19.04 -6.64
CA LYS A 76 4.69 -19.00 -6.07
C LYS A 76 5.73 -18.68 -7.15
N GLY A 77 6.71 -17.84 -6.80
CA GLY A 77 7.82 -17.44 -7.66
C GLY A 77 7.46 -16.40 -8.72
N HIS A 78 6.19 -16.04 -8.87
CA HIS A 78 5.74 -15.05 -9.85
C HIS A 78 5.83 -13.63 -9.30
N SER A 79 6.04 -12.67 -10.21
CA SER A 79 6.06 -11.25 -9.90
C SER A 79 4.78 -10.58 -10.39
N TYR A 80 4.27 -9.65 -9.58
CA TYR A 80 3.02 -8.95 -9.79
C TYR A 80 3.21 -7.45 -9.58
N SER A 81 2.35 -6.66 -10.22
CA SER A 81 2.23 -5.22 -9.97
C SER A 81 0.88 -4.93 -9.34
N TYR A 82 0.92 -4.54 -8.07
CA TYR A 82 -0.23 -4.08 -7.32
C TYR A 82 -0.44 -2.58 -7.55
N LEU A 83 -1.64 -2.20 -7.97
CA LEU A 83 -2.01 -0.83 -8.36
C LEU A 83 -3.19 -0.36 -7.51
N ASN A 84 -3.05 0.76 -6.83
CA ASN A 84 -4.16 1.36 -6.07
C ASN A 84 -4.09 2.88 -6.05
N LYS A 85 -5.12 3.53 -5.50
CA LYS A 85 -5.18 4.97 -5.29
C LYS A 85 -5.27 5.28 -3.80
N LEU A 86 -4.55 6.31 -3.39
CA LEU A 86 -4.59 6.88 -2.05
C LEU A 86 -5.25 8.28 -2.12
N PRO A 87 -6.57 8.39 -1.85
CA PRO A 87 -7.24 9.67 -1.79
C PRO A 87 -6.89 10.41 -0.48
N VAL A 88 -6.37 11.62 -0.59
CA VAL A 88 -6.07 12.49 0.56
C VAL A 88 -7.23 13.44 0.73
N LYS A 89 -8.09 13.22 1.71
CA LYS A 89 -9.30 14.01 1.87
C LYS A 89 -9.01 15.41 2.41
N SER A 90 -9.85 16.38 2.05
CA SER A 90 -9.67 17.79 2.42
C SER A 90 -9.78 18.04 3.92
N GLU A 91 -10.54 17.22 4.65
CA GLU A 91 -10.71 17.30 6.10
C GLU A 91 -9.50 16.80 6.89
N TYR A 92 -8.50 16.18 6.24
CA TYR A 92 -7.34 15.64 6.95
C TYR A 92 -6.47 16.75 7.54
N PRO A 93 -5.89 16.56 8.74
CA PRO A 93 -4.99 17.53 9.35
C PRO A 93 -3.67 17.61 8.55
N SER A 94 -3.04 18.79 8.54
CA SER A 94 -1.70 18.94 7.94
C SER A 94 -0.64 18.48 8.94
N ILE A 95 -0.15 17.25 8.79
CA ILE A 95 0.75 16.59 9.74
C ILE A 95 1.76 15.69 9.03
N LYS A 96 2.82 15.31 9.75
CA LYS A 96 3.74 14.25 9.34
C LYS A 96 3.29 12.93 9.97
N LEU A 97 3.29 11.86 9.19
CA LEU A 97 2.98 10.51 9.64
C LEU A 97 3.73 9.47 8.80
N ILE A 98 3.64 8.21 9.19
CA ILE A 98 4.11 7.09 8.36
C ILE A 98 2.89 6.43 7.72
N VAL A 99 2.88 6.29 6.39
CA VAL A 99 1.91 5.42 5.71
C VAL A 99 2.47 4.01 5.76
N LYS A 100 1.68 3.09 6.30
CA LYS A 100 1.97 1.65 6.32
C LYS A 100 0.98 0.94 5.40
N TRP A 101 1.50 0.19 4.44
CA TRP A 101 0.69 -0.57 3.49
C TRP A 101 1.05 -2.04 3.56
N GLU A 102 0.02 -2.87 3.73
CA GLU A 102 0.11 -4.31 3.77
C GLU A 102 -0.72 -4.91 2.65
N LEU A 103 -0.23 -5.98 2.05
CA LEU A 103 -1.02 -6.90 1.25
C LEU A 103 -0.92 -8.26 1.92
N VAL A 104 -2.07 -8.85 2.25
CA VAL A 104 -2.17 -10.15 2.89
C VAL A 104 -2.82 -11.19 1.98
N ASP A 105 -2.53 -12.47 2.21
CA ASP A 105 -3.15 -13.61 1.52
C ASP A 105 -4.51 -14.00 2.14
N ASP A 106 -5.04 -15.16 1.74
CA ASP A 106 -6.28 -15.75 2.24
C ASP A 106 -6.18 -16.29 3.69
N GLN A 107 -4.97 -16.37 4.26
CA GLN A 107 -4.67 -16.78 5.63
C GLN A 107 -4.21 -15.60 6.50
N ASP A 108 -4.45 -14.36 6.04
CA ASP A 108 -4.01 -13.12 6.67
C ASP A 108 -2.48 -13.01 6.87
N GLN A 109 -1.68 -13.79 6.15
CA GLN A 109 -0.21 -13.68 6.13
C GLN A 109 0.23 -12.60 5.13
N MET A 110 1.29 -11.88 5.47
CA MET A 110 1.76 -10.75 4.67
C MET A 110 2.47 -11.23 3.40
N LEU A 111 1.90 -10.94 2.23
CA LEU A 111 2.57 -11.02 0.93
C LEU A 111 3.59 -9.88 0.77
N PHE A 112 3.25 -8.69 1.26
CA PHE A 112 4.23 -7.64 1.48
C PHE A 112 3.77 -6.65 2.56
N CYS A 113 4.75 -5.93 3.11
CA CYS A 113 4.54 -4.75 3.95
C CYS A 113 5.61 -3.71 3.63
N TRP A 114 5.20 -2.45 3.52
CA TRP A 114 6.11 -1.31 3.40
C TRP A 114 5.61 -0.12 4.21
N LYS A 115 6.56 0.76 4.57
CA LYS A 115 6.32 1.99 5.31
C LYS A 115 7.05 3.13 4.62
N ILE A 116 6.40 4.29 4.48
CA ILE A 116 7.05 5.51 4.00
C ILE A 116 6.64 6.71 4.87
N PRO A 117 7.58 7.61 5.20
CA PRO A 117 7.23 8.88 5.82
C PRO A 117 6.56 9.80 4.79
N VAL A 118 5.46 10.43 5.20
CA VAL A 118 4.74 11.41 4.38
C VAL A 118 4.42 12.67 5.19
N GLN A 119 4.09 13.74 4.50
CA GLN A 119 3.56 14.96 5.08
C GLN A 119 2.28 15.36 4.36
N ILE A 120 1.17 15.44 5.08
CA ILE A 120 -0.07 15.99 4.53
C ILE A 120 0.03 17.51 4.51
N THR A 121 -0.20 18.10 3.35
CA THR A 121 -0.18 19.56 3.12
C THR A 121 -1.53 20.05 2.61
N SER A 122 -1.78 21.35 2.76
CA SER A 122 -2.92 22.00 2.12
C SER A 122 -2.75 22.07 0.60
#